data_AF-A0A960YNF5-F1
#
_entry.id   AF-A0A960YNF5-F1
#
_cell.length_a   1.000
_cell.length_b   1.000
_cell.length_c   1.000
_cell.angle_alpha   90.00
_cell.angle_beta   90.00
_cell.angle_gamma   90.00
#
_symmetry.space_group_name_H-M   'P 1'
#
loop_
_entity.id
_entity.type
_entity.pdbx_description
1 polymer ?
#
loop_
_entity_poly.entity_id
_entity_poly.type
_entity_poly.pdbx_seq_one_letter_code
_entity_poly.pdbx_strand_id
1 'polypeptide(L)'
;FKFVNDTYGHSAGDRVIQNLARLLKQRVRRADVVGRYGGEEFAILLTGLDREQMRARLDEIRLDFSHVVHSYHEHQFQCTISCGLTFFPDFGTAQQLNDAADQAMYLAKDNGGNQVQIRLP
;
A
#
# COMPACT_ATOMS: atom_id res chain seq x y z
N PHE A 1 3.20 8.51 -7.82
CA PHE A 1 4.60 8.06 -7.94
C PHE A 1 5.34 8.73 -9.10
N LYS A 2 4.68 9.00 -10.25
CA LYS A 2 5.25 9.77 -11.38
C LYS A 2 6.07 11.00 -10.97
N PHE A 3 5.56 11.82 -10.04
CA PHE A 3 6.30 12.97 -9.49
C PHE A 3 7.70 12.60 -8.94
N VAL A 4 7.86 11.47 -8.27
CA VAL A 4 9.16 11.01 -7.74
C VAL A 4 10.11 10.70 -8.89
N ASN A 5 9.62 9.99 -9.92
CA ASN A 5 10.44 9.67 -11.10
C ASN A 5 10.83 10.93 -11.88
N ASP A 6 9.88 11.85 -12.06
CA ASP A 6 10.11 13.10 -12.80
C ASP A 6 11.04 14.05 -12.04
N THR A 7 10.99 14.06 -10.70
CA THR A 7 11.79 14.97 -9.85
C THR A 7 13.17 14.40 -9.51
N TYR A 8 13.25 13.11 -9.18
CA TYR A 8 14.46 12.47 -8.64
C TYR A 8 15.02 11.37 -9.54
N GLY A 9 14.35 11.03 -10.64
CA GLY A 9 14.77 9.98 -11.58
C GLY A 9 14.28 8.59 -11.23
N HIS A 10 14.29 7.70 -12.22
CA HIS A 10 13.79 6.33 -12.10
C HIS A 10 14.54 5.49 -11.04
N SER A 11 15.84 5.71 -10.86
CA SER A 11 16.64 5.05 -9.82
C SER A 11 16.18 5.40 -8.41
N ALA A 12 15.73 6.63 -8.17
CA ALA A 12 15.12 7.04 -6.90
C ALA A 12 13.77 6.35 -6.71
N GLY A 13 12.93 6.29 -7.76
CA GLY A 13 11.68 5.54 -7.75
C GLY A 13 11.89 4.05 -7.41
N ASP A 14 12.85 3.40 -8.05
CA ASP A 14 13.19 2.00 -7.76
C ASP A 14 13.59 1.80 -6.30
N ARG A 15 14.31 2.78 -5.72
CA ARG A 15 14.67 2.75 -4.29
C ARG A 15 13.44 2.88 -3.39
N VAL A 16 12.47 3.71 -3.74
CA VAL A 16 11.19 3.82 -3.02
C VAL A 16 10.44 2.49 -3.05
N ILE A 17 10.32 1.86 -4.22
CA ILE A 17 9.66 0.55 -4.38
C ILE A 17 10.36 -0.54 -3.56
N GLN A 18 11.69 -0.57 -3.58
CA GLN A 18 12.48 -1.52 -2.77
C GLN A 18 12.26 -1.30 -1.27
N ASN A 19 12.21 -0.05 -0.82
CA ASN A 19 11.97 0.27 0.59
C ASN A 19 10.56 -0.12 1.02
N LEU A 20 9.55 0.12 0.18
CA LEU A 20 8.18 -0.33 0.43
C LEU A 20 8.13 -1.86 0.54
N ALA A 21 8.72 -2.57 -0.42
CA ALA A 21 8.76 -4.03 -0.41
C ALA A 21 9.43 -4.60 0.86
N ARG A 22 10.53 -3.97 1.31
CA ARG A 22 11.21 -4.35 2.56
C ARG A 22 10.33 -4.11 3.78
N LEU A 23 9.70 -2.94 3.87
CA LEU A 23 8.79 -2.59 4.96
C LEU A 23 7.63 -3.58 5.04
N LEU A 24 6.96 -3.85 3.91
CA LEU A 24 5.86 -4.80 3.86
C LEU A 24 6.30 -6.18 4.37
N LYS A 25 7.42 -6.71 3.87
CA LYS A 25 7.97 -7.99 4.33
C LYS A 25 8.31 -8.04 5.83
N GLN A 26 8.68 -6.91 6.43
CA GLN A 26 8.97 -6.81 7.87
C GLN A 26 7.69 -6.69 8.73
N ARG A 27 6.60 -6.17 8.16
CA ARG A 27 5.36 -5.88 8.89
C ARG A 27 4.30 -6.97 8.79
N VAL A 28 4.37 -7.82 7.77
CA VAL A 28 3.47 -8.96 7.61
C VAL A 28 3.97 -10.20 8.35
N ARG A 29 3.05 -11.07 8.77
CA ARG A 29 3.38 -12.35 9.40
C ARG A 29 3.77 -13.38 8.35
N ARG A 30 4.35 -14.50 8.78
CA ARG A 30 4.67 -15.63 7.88
C ARG A 30 3.45 -16.23 7.15
N ALA A 31 2.26 -16.12 7.75
CA ALA A 31 1.01 -16.61 7.16
C ALA A 31 0.38 -15.62 6.16
N ASP A 32 0.82 -14.36 6.17
CA ASP A 32 0.34 -13.33 5.26
C ASP A 32 1.12 -13.37 3.95
N VAL A 33 0.49 -12.95 2.85
CA VAL A 33 1.12 -12.94 1.52
C VAL A 33 1.28 -11.50 1.05
N VAL A 34 2.45 -11.16 0.53
CA VAL A 34 2.74 -9.87 -0.11
C VAL A 34 3.17 -10.12 -1.55
N GLY A 35 2.53 -9.44 -2.50
CA GLY A 35 2.86 -9.48 -3.92
C GLY A 35 3.03 -8.09 -4.50
N ARG A 36 3.95 -7.94 -5.46
CA ARG A 36 3.98 -6.77 -6.34
C ARG A 36 3.01 -7.06 -7.49
N TYR A 37 1.91 -6.32 -7.53
CA TYR A 37 0.82 -6.54 -8.48
C TYR A 37 1.06 -5.80 -9.80
N GLY A 38 1.66 -4.60 -9.72
CA GLY A 38 1.95 -3.75 -10.87
C GLY A 38 3.28 -3.01 -10.73
N GLY A 39 3.50 -1.98 -11.55
CA GLY A 39 4.73 -1.18 -11.52
C GLY A 39 5.00 -0.59 -10.14
N GLU A 40 4.03 0.14 -9.58
CA GLU A 40 4.11 0.78 -8.25
C GLU A 40 3.08 0.23 -7.27
N GLU A 41 2.45 -0.90 -7.61
CA GLU A 41 1.29 -1.45 -6.90
C GLU A 41 1.65 -2.74 -6.16
N PHE A 42 1.17 -2.84 -4.93
CA PHE A 42 1.39 -3.97 -4.04
C PHE A 42 0.05 -4.46 -3.50
N ALA A 43 -0.08 -5.78 -3.40
CA ALA A 43 -1.22 -6.45 -2.78
C ALA A 43 -0.77 -7.21 -1.54
N ILE A 44 -1.61 -7.23 -0.51
CA ILE A 44 -1.39 -7.96 0.74
C ILE A 44 -2.63 -8.79 1.04
N LEU A 45 -2.45 -10.08 1.30
CA LEU A 45 -3.49 -10.96 1.83
C LEU A 45 -3.23 -11.18 3.31
N LEU A 46 -4.12 -10.65 4.14
CA LEU A 46 -4.10 -10.79 5.60
C LEU A 46 -5.14 -11.82 6.03
N THR A 47 -4.78 -12.68 6.98
CA THR A 47 -5.71 -13.71 7.51
C THR A 47 -5.75 -13.71 9.03
N GLY A 48 -6.86 -14.19 9.61
CA GLY A 48 -7.02 -14.32 11.06
C GLY A 48 -7.11 -12.99 11.81
N LEU A 49 -7.56 -11.93 11.14
CA LEU A 49 -7.81 -10.61 11.71
C LEU A 49 -9.28 -10.24 11.45
N ASP A 50 -9.91 -9.52 12.38
CA ASP A 50 -11.20 -8.88 12.12
C ASP A 50 -11.01 -7.59 11.29
N ARG A 51 -12.13 -6.95 10.90
CA ARG A 51 -12.11 -5.77 10.03
C ARG A 51 -11.37 -4.58 10.64
N GLU A 52 -11.52 -4.36 11.95
CA GLU A 52 -10.86 -3.24 12.63
C GLU A 52 -9.36 -3.51 12.77
N GLN A 53 -8.98 -4.74 13.10
CA GLN A 53 -7.59 -5.18 13.18
C GLN A 53 -6.88 -5.10 11.83
N MET A 54 -7.53 -5.52 10.73
CA MET A 54 -6.98 -5.39 9.39
C MET A 54 -6.77 -3.92 9.01
N ARG A 55 -7.76 -3.07 9.28
CA ARG A 55 -7.66 -1.63 9.03
C ARG A 55 -6.52 -1.00 9.82
N ALA A 56 -6.44 -1.30 11.12
CA ALA A 56 -5.38 -0.79 12.00
C ALA A 56 -3.99 -1.24 11.53
N ARG A 57 -3.84 -2.53 11.19
CA ARG A 57 -2.58 -3.07 10.65
C ARG A 57 -2.15 -2.38 9.37
N LEU A 58 -3.08 -2.12 8.45
CA LEU A 58 -2.77 -1.46 7.19
C LEU A 58 -2.45 0.03 7.39
N ASP A 59 -3.11 0.68 8.35
CA ASP A 59 -2.83 2.08 8.71
C ASP A 59 -1.48 2.24 9.42
N GLU A 60 -1.08 1.30 10.28
CA GLU A 60 0.26 1.21 10.86
C GLU A 60 1.33 1.13 9.76
N ILE A 61 1.15 0.22 8.79
CA ILE A 61 2.06 0.08 7.64
C ILE A 61 2.16 1.38 6.84
N ARG A 62 1.02 2.04 6.60
CA ARG A 62 0.97 3.33 5.90
C ARG A 62 1.75 4.40 6.65
N LEU A 63 1.51 4.54 7.96
CA LEU A 63 2.19 5.52 8.81
C LEU A 63 3.69 5.26 8.88
N ASP A 64 4.09 4.00 9.08
CA ASP A 64 5.50 3.60 9.07
C ASP A 64 6.19 3.99 7.76
N PHE A 65 5.54 3.71 6.62
CA PHE A 65 6.08 4.08 5.31
C PHE A 65 6.20 5.60 5.15
N SER A 66 5.21 6.36 5.64
CA SER A 66 5.22 7.82 5.57
C SER A 66 6.42 8.44 6.29
N HIS A 67 6.98 7.75 7.29
CA HIS A 67 8.15 8.19 8.03
C HIS A 67 9.49 7.76 7.40
N VAL A 68 9.47 6.87 6.40
CA VAL A 68 10.69 6.44 5.70
C VAL A 68 11.27 7.61 4.92
N VAL A 69 12.46 8.06 5.33
CA VAL A 69 13.24 9.05 4.58
C VAL A 69 13.96 8.33 3.44
N HIS A 70 13.67 8.76 2.22
CA HIS A 70 14.35 8.34 1.02
C HIS A 70 15.45 9.37 0.69
N SER A 71 16.68 8.90 0.60
CA SER A 71 17.82 9.72 0.20
C SER A 71 18.24 9.38 -1.22
N TYR A 72 18.42 10.40 -2.05
CA TYR A 72 18.95 10.27 -3.40
C TYR A 72 19.79 11.50 -3.74
N HIS A 73 21.08 11.28 -4.01
CA HIS A 73 22.11 12.34 -4.06
C HIS A 73 22.05 13.23 -2.81
N GLU A 74 21.92 14.54 -2.98
CA GLU A 74 21.84 15.51 -1.88
C GLU A 74 20.39 15.75 -1.39
N HIS A 75 19.40 15.08 -1.98
CA HIS A 75 18.01 15.26 -1.63
C HIS A 75 17.52 14.19 -0.64
N GLN A 76 16.71 14.64 0.30
CA GLN A 76 15.91 13.78 1.18
C GLN A 76 14.44 14.10 0.98
N PHE A 77 13.62 13.07 0.88
CA PHE A 77 12.18 13.19 0.74
C PHE A 77 11.47 12.01 1.39
N GLN A 78 10.18 12.19 1.66
CA GLN A 78 9.30 11.14 2.16
C GLN A 78 8.24 10.81 1.12
N CYS A 79 7.71 9.60 1.18
CA CYS A 79 6.64 9.14 0.32
C CYS A 79 5.53 8.53 1.17
N THR A 80 4.30 8.64 0.70
CA THR A 80 3.13 8.04 1.35
C THR A 80 2.49 7.01 0.43
N ILE A 81 1.77 6.05 1.00
CA ILE A 81 0.93 5.11 0.26
C ILE A 81 -0.54 5.37 0.55
N SER A 82 -1.40 5.04 -0.40
CA SER A 82 -2.85 5.01 -0.22
C SER A 82 -3.31 3.58 -0.43
N CYS A 83 -4.22 3.10 0.41
CA CYS A 83 -4.56 1.69 0.45
C CYS A 83 -6.08 1.51 0.34
N GLY A 84 -6.49 0.54 -0.47
CA GLY A 84 -7.84 0.02 -0.48
C GLY A 84 -7.91 -1.30 0.26
N LEU A 85 -8.95 -1.47 1.08
CA LEU A 85 -9.18 -2.68 1.87
C LEU A 85 -10.57 -3.25 1.57
N THR A 86 -10.62 -4.57 1.44
CA THR A 86 -11.81 -5.35 1.17
C THR A 86 -11.76 -6.64 2.00
N PHE A 87 -12.88 -7.36 2.09
CA PHE A 87 -13.00 -8.55 2.92
C PHE A 87 -13.63 -9.72 2.15
N PHE A 88 -13.15 -10.92 2.45
CA PHE A 88 -13.87 -12.15 2.14
C PHE A 88 -14.70 -12.58 3.36
N PRO A 89 -15.95 -13.04 3.22
CA PRO A 89 -16.66 -13.36 1.98
C PRO A 89 -17.53 -12.24 1.39
N ASP A 90 -17.43 -11.00 1.87
CA ASP A 90 -18.21 -9.85 1.36
C ASP A 90 -18.14 -9.73 -0.17
N PHE A 91 -16.96 -10.01 -0.74
CA PHE A 91 -16.76 -10.19 -2.17
C PHE A 91 -16.34 -11.64 -2.44
N GLY A 92 -17.15 -12.36 -3.24
CA GLY A 92 -17.12 -13.81 -3.32
C GLY A 92 -16.05 -14.42 -4.22
N THR A 93 -15.38 -13.61 -5.05
CA THR A 93 -14.32 -14.06 -5.96
C THR A 93 -13.07 -13.20 -5.83
N ALA A 94 -11.92 -13.75 -6.20
CA ALA A 94 -10.66 -13.01 -6.24
C ALA A 94 -10.75 -11.75 -7.12
N GLN A 95 -11.48 -11.81 -8.24
CA GLN A 95 -11.71 -10.67 -9.11
C GLN A 95 -12.53 -9.59 -8.40
N GLN A 96 -13.64 -9.96 -7.76
CA GLN A 96 -14.48 -9.00 -7.04
C GLN A 96 -13.75 -8.35 -5.85
N LEU A 97 -12.92 -9.11 -5.12
CA LEU A 97 -12.06 -8.58 -4.07
C LEU A 97 -11.10 -7.54 -4.66
N ASN A 98 -10.44 -7.87 -5.77
CA ASN A 98 -9.49 -6.98 -6.40
C ASN A 98 -10.16 -5.68 -6.89
N ASP A 99 -11.28 -5.80 -7.59
CA ASP A 99 -12.04 -4.65 -8.10
C ASP A 99 -12.52 -3.74 -6.95
N ALA A 100 -12.98 -4.34 -5.84
CA ALA A 100 -13.41 -3.60 -4.65
C ALA A 100 -12.23 -2.91 -3.94
N ALA A 101 -11.09 -3.58 -3.83
CA ALA A 101 -9.88 -3.01 -3.25
C ALA A 101 -9.34 -1.85 -4.11
N ASP A 102 -9.36 -1.99 -5.43
CA ASP A 102 -8.94 -0.94 -6.35
C ASP A 102 -9.85 0.29 -6.27
N GLN A 103 -11.18 0.09 -6.26
CA GLN A 103 -12.15 1.17 -6.05
C GLN A 103 -11.91 1.91 -4.72
N ALA A 104 -11.65 1.19 -3.64
CA ALA A 104 -11.33 1.81 -2.36
C ALA A 104 -10.00 2.58 -2.42
N MET A 105 -8.96 2.02 -3.03
CA MET A 105 -7.68 2.70 -3.21
C MET A 105 -7.83 3.97 -4.04
N TYR A 106 -8.65 3.93 -5.09
CA TYR A 106 -8.94 5.09 -5.92
C TYR A 106 -9.63 6.20 -5.12
N LEU A 107 -10.65 5.84 -4.32
CA LEU A 107 -11.28 6.79 -3.39
C LEU A 107 -10.28 7.38 -2.40
N ALA A 108 -9.32 6.58 -1.91
CA ALA A 108 -8.27 7.08 -1.02
C ALA A 108 -7.40 8.14 -1.71
N LYS A 109 -7.11 7.99 -3.00
CA LYS A 109 -6.35 8.97 -3.80
C LYS A 109 -7.17 10.24 -4.05
N ASP A 110 -8.43 10.10 -4.42
CA ASP A 110 -9.34 11.24 -4.65
C ASP A 110 -9.55 12.08 -3.39
N ASN A 111 -9.57 11.44 -2.21
CA ASN A 111 -9.67 12.09 -0.91
C ASN A 111 -8.34 12.71 -0.42
N GLY A 112 -7.36 12.92 -1.30
CA GLY A 112 -6.07 13.55 -0.99
C GLY A 112 -4.93 12.59 -0.68
N GLY A 113 -5.14 11.28 -0.84
CA GLY A 113 -4.11 10.26 -0.62
C GLY A 113 -3.81 10.00 0.86
N ASN A 114 -2.69 9.31 1.11
CA ASN A 114 -2.16 8.98 2.44
C ASN A 114 -3.21 8.47 3.45
N GLN A 115 -4.07 7.55 3.02
CA GLN A 115 -5.14 7.01 3.86
C GLN A 115 -5.51 5.58 3.46
N VAL A 116 -6.25 4.92 4.35
CA VAL A 116 -6.86 3.62 4.10
C VAL A 116 -8.36 3.83 3.88
N GLN A 117 -8.89 3.33 2.76
CA GLN A 117 -10.32 3.30 2.49
C GLN A 117 -10.80 1.86 2.45
N ILE A 118 -12.04 1.65 2.89
CA ILE A 118 -12.67 0.32 2.90
C ILE A 118 -13.81 0.32 1.90
N ARG A 119 -13.88 -0.70 1.06
CA ARG A 119 -15.09 -1.04 0.31
C ARG A 119 -15.82 -2.15 1.04
N LEU A 120 -17.00 -1.82 1.56
CA LEU A 120 -18.01 -2.78 2.02
C LEU A 120 -18.98 -3.05 0.85
N PRO A 121 -19.74 -4.17 0.82
CA PRO A 121 -20.74 -4.45 -0.22
C PRO A 121 -21.66 -3.26 -0.53
#